data_AF-A0A4Q2XC06-F1
#
_entry.id   AF-A0A4Q2XC06-F1
#
_cell.length_a   1.000
_cell.length_b   1.000
_cell.length_c   1.000
_cell.angle_alpha   90.00
_cell.angle_beta   90.00
_cell.angle_gamma   90.00
#
_symmetry.space_group_name_H-M   'P 1'
#
loop_
_entity.id
_entity.type
_entity.pdbx_description
1 polymer ?
#
loop_
_entity_poly.entity_id
_entity_poly.type
_entity_poly.pdbx_seq_one_letter_code
_entity_poly.pdbx_strand_id
1 'polypeptide(L)'
;MTQLSKPDSPNFEKGDRPVFHAAQAALLSIPGHAQYYRDRILNARLEYEKVKGQGEIEKEAGTRTELSNAQTEGFRTMAYLPSVETVRVLGEFLADERGYTKLPPDPTMKEIQEAGREVPNCKGAAKALVCLPFVSKPLDKNWMTLTYEDVAPWREWYEQIKAGNRTFRFEGDPTEYDLNGPASRQALDRIARADKRDTERADGTRKGPHQKGAKDQSFFGNWGVILGVASGVLLVFLVGYGWVRAGKPS
;
A
#
# COMPACT_ATOMS: atom_id res chain seq x y z
N MET A 1 -38.65 -32.16 -3.86
CA MET A 1 -37.96 -30.87 -3.62
C MET A 1 -36.62 -30.93 -4.34
N THR A 2 -36.58 -30.37 -5.54
CA THR A 2 -35.41 -30.38 -6.42
C THR A 2 -34.44 -29.29 -5.94
N GLN A 3 -33.23 -29.67 -5.54
CA GLN A 3 -32.18 -28.69 -5.23
C GLN A 3 -31.84 -27.95 -6.52
N LEU A 4 -32.17 -26.64 -6.57
CA LEU A 4 -31.59 -25.75 -7.55
C LEU A 4 -30.09 -25.67 -7.27
N SER A 5 -29.29 -26.23 -8.18
CA SER A 5 -27.87 -25.93 -8.29
C SER A 5 -27.71 -24.40 -8.34
N LYS A 6 -26.92 -23.85 -7.42
CA LYS A 6 -26.51 -22.45 -7.49
C LYS A 6 -25.86 -22.23 -8.86
N PRO A 7 -26.25 -21.20 -9.62
CA PRO A 7 -25.51 -20.83 -10.82
C PRO A 7 -24.09 -20.50 -10.38
N ASP A 8 -23.13 -21.16 -11.00
CA ASP A 8 -21.70 -20.89 -10.82
C ASP A 8 -21.46 -19.38 -10.85
N SER A 9 -20.84 -18.86 -9.80
CA SER A 9 -20.44 -17.46 -9.72
C SER A 9 -19.73 -17.05 -11.01
N PRO A 10 -20.04 -15.88 -11.59
CA PRO A 10 -19.38 -15.44 -12.81
C PRO A 10 -17.90 -15.13 -12.54
N ASN A 11 -17.06 -16.16 -12.68
CA ASN A 11 -15.80 -16.07 -13.43
C ASN A 11 -14.84 -14.95 -13.00
N PHE A 12 -14.57 -14.83 -11.69
CA PHE A 12 -13.54 -13.96 -11.11
C PHE A 12 -12.14 -14.60 -11.04
N GLU A 13 -12.00 -15.89 -11.36
CA GLU A 13 -10.73 -16.58 -11.60
C GLU A 13 -10.15 -16.16 -12.96
N LYS A 14 -9.75 -14.88 -13.08
CA LYS A 14 -9.14 -14.36 -14.31
C LYS A 14 -7.65 -14.68 -14.43
N GLY A 15 -7.01 -15.05 -13.33
CA GLY A 15 -5.58 -15.38 -13.26
C GLY A 15 -5.20 -16.49 -14.23
N ASP A 16 -5.91 -17.61 -14.20
CA ASP A 16 -5.51 -18.82 -14.94
C ASP A 16 -5.93 -18.84 -16.42
N ARG A 17 -6.47 -17.73 -16.95
CA ARG A 17 -6.91 -17.70 -18.34
C ARG A 17 -5.70 -17.45 -19.26
N PRO A 18 -5.43 -18.33 -20.25
CA PRO A 18 -4.32 -18.14 -21.19
C PRO A 18 -4.33 -16.78 -21.89
N VAL A 19 -5.53 -16.25 -22.18
CA VAL A 19 -5.72 -14.93 -22.80
C VAL A 19 -5.24 -13.79 -21.90
N PHE A 20 -5.45 -13.89 -20.58
CA PHE A 20 -5.00 -12.86 -19.63
C PHE A 20 -3.47 -12.81 -19.57
N HIS A 21 -2.83 -13.96 -19.41
CA HIS A 21 -1.37 -14.04 -19.39
C HIS A 21 -0.73 -13.61 -20.72
N ALA A 22 -1.34 -13.96 -21.85
CA ALA A 22 -0.87 -13.50 -23.16
C ALA A 22 -0.95 -11.97 -23.30
N ALA A 23 -2.06 -11.36 -22.86
CA ALA A 23 -2.22 -9.91 -22.86
C ALA A 23 -1.24 -9.22 -21.89
N GLN A 24 -1.05 -9.78 -20.69
CA GLN A 24 -0.08 -9.28 -19.72
C GLN A 24 1.35 -9.33 -20.28
N ALA A 25 1.77 -10.46 -20.85
CA ALA A 25 3.08 -10.62 -21.46
C ALA A 25 3.29 -9.65 -22.64
N ALA A 26 2.27 -9.49 -23.49
CA ALA A 26 2.31 -8.52 -24.59
C ALA A 26 2.50 -7.09 -24.08
N LEU A 27 1.75 -6.66 -23.06
CA LEU A 27 1.90 -5.33 -22.46
C LEU A 27 3.28 -5.13 -21.82
N LEU A 28 3.78 -6.13 -21.08
CA LEU A 28 5.11 -6.08 -20.46
C LEU A 28 6.24 -6.00 -21.49
N SER A 29 6.03 -6.49 -22.71
CA SER A 29 7.01 -6.40 -23.80
C SER A 29 7.13 -4.99 -24.40
N ILE A 30 6.18 -4.08 -24.12
CA ILE A 30 6.18 -2.71 -24.63
C ILE A 30 7.01 -1.83 -23.68
N PRO A 31 8.15 -1.26 -24.13
CA PRO A 31 8.90 -0.31 -23.32
C PRO A 31 8.05 0.93 -23.02
N GLY A 32 8.05 1.38 -21.77
CA GLY A 32 7.28 2.57 -21.40
C GLY A 32 5.80 2.31 -21.10
N HIS A 33 5.39 1.04 -20.93
CA HIS A 33 3.99 0.70 -20.64
C HIS A 33 3.47 1.39 -19.37
N ALA A 34 4.28 1.48 -18.31
CA ALA A 34 3.90 2.17 -17.09
C ALA A 34 4.04 3.69 -17.23
N GLN A 35 5.04 4.18 -17.97
CA GLN A 35 5.17 5.62 -18.29
C GLN A 35 3.93 6.14 -19.03
N TYR A 36 3.38 5.38 -19.98
CA TYR A 36 2.16 5.76 -20.68
C TYR A 36 0.99 6.05 -19.70
N TYR A 37 0.75 5.16 -18.74
CA TYR A 37 -0.30 5.37 -17.74
C TYR A 37 0.02 6.50 -16.78
N ARG A 38 1.29 6.67 -16.40
CA ARG A 38 1.74 7.82 -15.60
C ARG A 38 1.37 9.14 -16.29
N ASP A 39 1.78 9.29 -17.54
CA ASP A 39 1.62 10.53 -18.29
C ASP A 39 0.14 10.82 -18.54
N ARG A 40 -0.66 9.79 -18.83
CA ARG A 40 -2.12 9.91 -18.94
C ARG A 40 -2.78 10.43 -17.66
N ILE A 41 -2.40 9.88 -16.49
CA ILE A 41 -2.93 10.32 -15.19
C ILE A 41 -2.49 11.77 -14.89
N LEU A 42 -1.21 12.08 -15.08
CA LEU A 42 -0.65 13.41 -14.79
C LEU A 42 -1.24 14.49 -15.71
N ASN A 43 -1.42 14.20 -17.00
CA ASN A 43 -2.04 15.12 -17.95
C ASN A 43 -3.51 15.38 -17.59
N ALA A 44 -4.28 14.32 -17.30
CA ALA A 44 -5.68 14.48 -16.90
C ALA A 44 -5.82 15.27 -15.58
N ARG A 45 -4.88 15.08 -14.64
CA ARG A 45 -4.81 15.86 -13.39
C ARG A 45 -4.57 17.34 -13.69
N LEU A 46 -3.60 17.63 -14.56
CA LEU A 46 -3.26 19.00 -14.94
C LEU A 46 -4.45 19.71 -15.61
N GLU A 47 -5.18 19.04 -16.52
CA GLU A 47 -6.37 19.63 -17.15
C GLU A 47 -7.49 19.90 -16.15
N TYR A 48 -7.71 19.00 -15.20
CA TYR A 48 -8.68 19.23 -14.13
C TYR A 48 -8.28 20.41 -13.23
N GLU A 49 -7.02 20.51 -12.84
CA GLU A 49 -6.49 21.61 -12.01
C GLU A 49 -6.64 22.97 -12.69
N LYS A 50 -6.57 23.03 -14.03
CA LYS A 50 -6.77 24.27 -14.79
C LYS A 50 -8.18 24.83 -14.69
N VAL A 51 -9.19 24.00 -14.43
CA VAL A 51 -10.61 24.43 -14.45
C VAL A 51 -11.28 24.37 -13.08
N LYS A 52 -10.70 23.60 -12.14
CA LYS A 52 -11.21 23.43 -10.79
C LYS A 52 -11.39 24.78 -10.09
N GLY A 53 -12.61 25.04 -9.62
CA GLY A 53 -12.94 26.23 -8.85
C GLY A 53 -13.04 27.52 -9.66
N GLN A 54 -13.03 27.44 -11.00
CA GLN A 54 -13.20 28.61 -11.89
C GLN A 54 -14.66 28.97 -12.16
N GLY A 55 -15.62 28.20 -11.62
CA GLY A 55 -17.05 28.42 -11.83
C GLY A 55 -17.62 27.83 -13.14
N GLU A 56 -16.78 27.20 -13.97
CA GLU A 56 -17.19 26.49 -15.20
C GLU A 56 -17.70 25.07 -14.87
N ILE A 57 -18.90 24.97 -14.27
CA ILE A 57 -19.44 23.73 -13.67
C ILE A 57 -19.38 22.51 -14.61
N GLU A 58 -19.86 22.66 -15.84
CA GLU A 58 -19.92 21.54 -16.81
C GLU A 58 -18.53 21.05 -17.22
N LYS A 59 -17.60 21.99 -17.44
CA LYS A 59 -16.22 21.68 -17.83
C LYS A 59 -15.43 21.06 -16.68
N GLU A 60 -15.64 21.55 -15.46
CA GLU A 60 -15.08 20.95 -14.25
C GLU A 60 -15.59 19.51 -14.09
N ALA A 61 -16.89 19.27 -14.28
CA ALA A 61 -17.46 17.92 -14.23
C ALA A 61 -16.88 16.98 -15.31
N GLY A 62 -16.69 17.49 -16.54
CA GLY A 62 -16.09 16.74 -17.65
C GLY A 62 -14.65 16.33 -17.36
N THR A 63 -13.78 17.30 -17.05
CA THR A 63 -12.35 17.04 -16.75
C THR A 63 -12.16 16.19 -15.49
N ARG A 64 -13.02 16.32 -14.48
CA ARG A 64 -13.02 15.42 -13.31
C ARG A 64 -13.31 13.98 -13.71
N THR A 65 -14.27 13.78 -14.61
CA THR A 65 -14.62 12.44 -15.12
C THR A 65 -13.45 11.84 -15.90
N GLU A 66 -12.78 12.62 -16.75
CA GLU A 66 -11.58 12.19 -17.48
C GLU A 66 -10.45 11.79 -16.54
N LEU A 67 -10.18 12.59 -15.51
CA LEU A 67 -9.22 12.26 -14.46
C LEU A 67 -9.58 10.95 -13.74
N SER A 68 -10.83 10.79 -13.31
CA SER A 68 -11.30 9.57 -12.64
C SER A 68 -11.12 8.34 -13.52
N ASN A 69 -11.40 8.44 -14.82
CA ASN A 69 -11.21 7.36 -15.78
C ASN A 69 -9.72 7.04 -15.97
N ALA A 70 -8.87 8.06 -16.14
CA ALA A 70 -7.43 7.89 -16.27
C ALA A 70 -6.82 7.20 -15.04
N GLN A 71 -7.22 7.62 -13.83
CA GLN A 71 -6.78 6.99 -12.58
C GLN A 71 -7.27 5.54 -12.49
N THR A 72 -8.55 5.30 -12.73
CA THR A 72 -9.16 3.96 -12.63
C THR A 72 -8.50 2.98 -13.58
N GLU A 73 -8.37 3.36 -14.86
CA GLU A 73 -7.76 2.49 -15.87
C GLU A 73 -6.26 2.34 -15.64
N GLY A 74 -5.55 3.43 -15.35
CA GLY A 74 -4.10 3.43 -15.19
C GLY A 74 -3.64 2.60 -13.98
N PHE A 75 -4.17 2.89 -12.79
CA PHE A 75 -3.79 2.14 -11.58
C PHE A 75 -4.26 0.70 -11.65
N ARG A 76 -5.47 0.43 -12.16
CA ARG A 76 -5.96 -0.95 -12.30
C ARG A 76 -5.13 -1.75 -13.27
N THR A 77 -4.70 -1.15 -14.39
CA THR A 77 -3.86 -1.87 -15.36
C THR A 77 -2.48 -2.13 -14.78
N MET A 78 -1.84 -1.12 -14.18
CA MET A 78 -0.54 -1.28 -13.52
C MET A 78 -0.57 -2.30 -12.38
N ALA A 79 -1.68 -2.46 -11.66
CA ALA A 79 -1.86 -3.50 -10.64
C ALA A 79 -1.71 -4.93 -11.16
N TYR A 80 -1.78 -5.14 -12.49
CA TYR A 80 -1.60 -6.43 -13.14
C TYR A 80 -0.33 -6.50 -13.99
N LEU A 81 0.58 -5.53 -13.92
CA LEU A 81 1.81 -5.52 -14.72
C LEU A 81 3.04 -5.56 -13.79
N PRO A 82 3.42 -6.74 -13.27
CA PRO A 82 4.59 -6.87 -12.39
C PRO A 82 5.88 -6.59 -13.18
N SER A 83 6.38 -5.36 -13.07
CA SER A 83 7.62 -4.93 -13.69
C SER A 83 8.30 -3.87 -12.82
N VAL A 84 9.63 -3.76 -12.91
CA VAL A 84 10.37 -2.68 -12.25
C VAL A 84 9.86 -1.31 -12.68
N GLU A 85 9.48 -1.19 -13.96
CA GLU A 85 8.92 0.02 -14.53
C GLU A 85 7.62 0.46 -13.82
N THR A 86 6.71 -0.49 -13.59
CA THR A 86 5.47 -0.28 -12.83
C THR A 86 5.77 0.11 -11.40
N VAL A 87 6.66 -0.60 -10.70
CA VAL A 87 7.01 -0.30 -9.29
C VAL A 87 7.55 1.12 -9.15
N ARG A 88 8.44 1.53 -10.05
CA ARG A 88 8.98 2.89 -10.09
C ARG A 88 7.87 3.94 -10.29
N VAL A 89 6.99 3.76 -11.28
CA VAL A 89 5.90 4.71 -11.54
C VAL A 89 4.93 4.81 -10.36
N LEU A 90 4.47 3.67 -9.83
CA LEU A 90 3.57 3.65 -8.69
C LEU A 90 4.22 4.25 -7.44
N GLY A 91 5.51 3.97 -7.23
CA GLY A 91 6.28 4.52 -6.13
C GLY A 91 6.36 6.04 -6.15
N GLU A 92 6.63 6.66 -7.31
CA GLU A 92 6.62 8.13 -7.43
C GLU A 92 5.22 8.72 -7.15
N PHE A 93 4.14 8.02 -7.55
CA PHE A 93 2.78 8.47 -7.23
C PHE A 93 2.46 8.42 -5.72
N LEU A 94 3.20 7.68 -4.89
CA LEU A 94 2.99 7.67 -3.43
C LEU A 94 3.24 9.03 -2.77
N ALA A 95 4.04 9.88 -3.41
CA ALA A 95 4.28 11.26 -2.97
C ALA A 95 3.25 12.27 -3.51
N ASP A 96 2.40 11.86 -4.47
CA ASP A 96 1.40 12.72 -5.08
C ASP A 96 0.08 12.73 -4.29
N GLU A 97 0.02 13.64 -3.32
CA GLU A 97 -1.13 13.84 -2.42
C GLU A 97 -2.20 14.79 -2.99
N ARG A 98 -2.08 15.25 -4.25
CA ARG A 98 -3.04 16.19 -4.85
C ARG A 98 -4.44 15.58 -4.90
N GLY A 99 -5.44 16.36 -4.47
CA GLY A 99 -6.82 15.90 -4.30
C GLY A 99 -7.11 15.21 -2.97
N TYR A 100 -6.12 15.07 -2.08
CA TYR A 100 -6.36 14.63 -0.71
C TYR A 100 -7.03 15.75 0.11
N THR A 101 -8.12 15.41 0.78
CA THR A 101 -8.79 16.28 1.74
C THR A 101 -8.79 15.60 3.11
N LYS A 102 -8.08 16.18 4.07
CA LYS A 102 -8.08 15.67 5.45
C LYS A 102 -9.40 16.01 6.11
N LEU A 103 -10.13 14.99 6.53
CA LEU A 103 -11.38 15.15 7.27
C LEU A 103 -11.11 15.50 8.74
N PRO A 104 -11.99 16.28 9.39
CA PRO A 104 -11.98 16.45 10.85
C PRO A 104 -12.30 15.12 11.56
N PRO A 105 -12.06 14.99 12.89
CA PRO A 105 -12.29 13.76 13.64
C PRO A 105 -13.71 13.19 13.55
N ASP A 106 -14.73 14.06 13.52
CA ASP A 106 -16.14 13.70 13.40
C ASP A 106 -16.75 14.40 12.18
N PRO A 107 -16.47 13.93 10.95
CA PRO A 107 -16.88 14.61 9.73
C PRO A 107 -18.38 14.46 9.49
N THR A 108 -18.99 15.53 9.01
CA THR A 108 -20.35 15.50 8.48
C THR A 108 -20.42 14.69 7.19
N MET A 109 -21.61 14.17 6.85
CA MET A 109 -21.82 13.49 5.57
C MET A 109 -21.47 14.36 4.35
N LYS A 110 -21.67 15.68 4.46
CA LYS A 110 -21.30 16.63 3.42
C LYS A 110 -19.78 16.70 3.21
N GLU A 111 -19.01 16.78 4.29
CA GLU A 111 -17.55 16.80 4.23
C GLU A 111 -17.01 15.47 3.68
N ILE A 112 -17.58 14.34 4.08
CA ILE A 112 -17.22 13.02 3.52
C ILE A 112 -17.48 12.99 2.00
N GLN A 113 -18.63 13.48 1.56
CA GLN A 113 -18.98 13.53 0.15
C GLN A 113 -18.04 14.45 -0.63
N GLU A 114 -17.71 15.63 -0.09
CA GLU A 114 -16.78 16.58 -0.70
C GLU A 114 -15.37 16.03 -0.80
N ALA A 115 -14.85 15.44 0.28
CA ALA A 115 -13.55 14.76 0.28
C ALA A 115 -13.51 13.56 -0.68
N GLY A 116 -14.65 12.88 -0.88
CA GLY A 116 -14.80 11.77 -1.82
C GLY A 116 -14.90 12.17 -3.29
N ARG A 117 -15.01 13.47 -3.62
CA ARG A 117 -15.08 13.94 -5.02
C ARG A 117 -13.77 13.77 -5.77
N GLU A 118 -12.66 13.74 -5.04
CA GLU A 118 -11.32 13.60 -5.61
C GLU A 118 -10.60 12.45 -4.92
N VAL A 119 -10.00 11.59 -5.74
CA VAL A 119 -9.14 10.51 -5.24
C VAL A 119 -7.69 10.96 -5.44
N PRO A 120 -6.87 11.02 -4.38
CA PRO A 120 -5.45 11.33 -4.54
C PRO A 120 -4.72 10.18 -5.24
N ASN A 121 -3.72 10.54 -6.04
CA ASN A 121 -2.93 9.57 -6.81
C ASN A 121 -2.21 8.57 -5.89
N CYS A 122 -1.69 9.02 -4.75
CA CYS A 122 -1.01 8.16 -3.78
C CYS A 122 -1.88 7.00 -3.27
N LYS A 123 -3.19 7.21 -3.08
CA LYS A 123 -4.13 6.15 -2.67
C LYS A 123 -4.35 5.12 -3.79
N GLY A 124 -4.47 5.58 -5.03
CA GLY A 124 -4.56 4.70 -6.20
C GLY A 124 -3.30 3.86 -6.38
N ALA A 125 -2.13 4.48 -6.21
CA ALA A 125 -0.84 3.82 -6.28
C ALA A 125 -0.64 2.76 -5.19
N ALA A 126 -0.95 3.07 -3.93
CA ALA A 126 -0.87 2.11 -2.83
C ALA A 126 -1.78 0.90 -3.06
N LYS A 127 -3.02 1.11 -3.55
CA LYS A 127 -3.92 0.02 -3.93
C LYS A 127 -3.35 -0.85 -5.05
N ALA A 128 -2.74 -0.25 -6.07
CA ALA A 128 -2.11 -1.00 -7.15
C ALA A 128 -0.90 -1.81 -6.66
N LEU A 129 -0.06 -1.24 -5.80
CA LEU A 129 1.10 -1.92 -5.21
C LEU A 129 0.69 -3.12 -4.34
N VAL A 130 -0.40 -3.02 -3.58
CA VAL A 130 -0.95 -4.15 -2.81
C VAL A 130 -1.30 -5.34 -3.69
N CYS A 131 -1.78 -5.09 -4.91
CA CYS A 131 -2.19 -6.12 -5.86
C CYS A 131 -1.00 -6.77 -6.59
N LEU A 132 0.17 -6.15 -6.59
CA LEU A 132 1.36 -6.76 -7.19
C LEU A 132 1.82 -7.97 -6.36
N PRO A 133 2.37 -9.00 -7.01
CA PRO A 133 2.79 -10.23 -6.36
C PRO A 133 4.18 -10.07 -5.73
N PHE A 134 4.32 -9.22 -4.71
CA PHE A 134 5.60 -9.10 -3.99
C PHE A 134 5.75 -10.17 -2.92
N VAL A 135 6.97 -10.73 -2.78
CA VAL A 135 7.28 -11.70 -1.72
C VAL A 135 7.24 -11.07 -0.31
N SER A 136 7.57 -9.77 -0.19
CA SER A 136 7.57 -9.05 1.09
C SER A 136 6.89 -7.70 0.92
N LYS A 137 5.60 -7.65 1.29
CA LYS A 137 4.81 -6.42 1.27
C LYS A 137 4.98 -5.68 2.60
N PRO A 138 5.12 -4.33 2.58
CA PRO A 138 5.17 -3.55 3.82
C PRO A 138 3.85 -3.59 4.59
N LEU A 139 2.75 -3.87 3.90
CA LEU A 139 1.42 -3.99 4.47
C LEU A 139 0.63 -5.08 3.74
N ASP A 140 0.19 -6.10 4.48
CA ASP A 140 -0.71 -7.15 3.97
C ASP A 140 -2.16 -6.81 4.37
N LYS A 141 -2.84 -6.09 3.48
CA LYS A 141 -4.20 -5.59 3.70
C LYS A 141 -5.02 -5.72 2.42
N ASN A 142 -6.32 -5.99 2.56
CA ASN A 142 -7.22 -5.98 1.42
C ASN A 142 -7.29 -4.57 0.80
N TRP A 143 -6.97 -4.47 -0.49
CA TRP A 143 -6.95 -3.21 -1.25
C TRP A 143 -8.27 -2.43 -1.18
N MET A 144 -9.41 -3.10 -0.99
CA MET A 144 -10.72 -2.44 -0.85
C MET A 144 -10.83 -1.65 0.46
N THR A 145 -10.14 -2.11 1.50
CA THR A 145 -10.15 -1.53 2.85
C THR A 145 -8.99 -0.56 3.11
N LEU A 146 -8.17 -0.28 2.10
CA LEU A 146 -7.00 0.59 2.20
C LEU A 146 -7.44 2.06 2.37
N THR A 147 -7.03 2.67 3.49
CA THR A 147 -7.26 4.07 3.86
C THR A 147 -6.05 4.93 3.50
N TYR A 148 -6.09 6.23 3.79
CA TYR A 148 -5.00 7.13 3.46
C TYR A 148 -3.75 6.88 4.33
N GLU A 149 -3.97 6.54 5.60
CA GLU A 149 -2.91 6.27 6.58
C GLU A 149 -2.07 5.05 6.16
N ASP A 150 -2.67 4.10 5.45
CA ASP A 150 -2.00 2.93 4.89
C ASP A 150 -1.03 3.26 3.73
N VAL A 151 -1.02 4.51 3.21
CA VAL A 151 -0.06 4.95 2.19
C VAL A 151 1.35 5.10 2.79
N ALA A 152 1.46 5.47 4.07
CA ALA A 152 2.75 5.77 4.70
C ALA A 152 3.73 4.57 4.70
N PRO A 153 3.32 3.33 5.08
CA PRO A 153 4.20 2.15 4.98
C PRO A 153 4.70 1.88 3.55
N TRP A 154 3.85 2.08 2.54
CA TRP A 154 4.25 1.92 1.14
C TRP A 154 5.25 2.99 0.70
N ARG A 155 5.04 4.24 1.14
CA ARG A 155 5.96 5.35 0.87
C ARG A 155 7.33 5.08 1.48
N GLU A 156 7.38 4.70 2.74
CA GLU A 156 8.64 4.36 3.41
C GLU A 156 9.34 3.20 2.71
N TRP A 157 8.59 2.15 2.35
CA TRP A 157 9.12 1.01 1.61
C TRP A 157 9.76 1.44 0.27
N TYR A 158 9.09 2.32 -0.49
CA TYR A 158 9.61 2.81 -1.76
C TYR A 158 10.86 3.68 -1.57
N GLU A 159 10.85 4.58 -0.59
CA GLU A 159 12.01 5.43 -0.27
C GLU A 159 13.24 4.61 0.15
N GLN A 160 13.05 3.50 0.87
CA GLN A 160 14.16 2.59 1.20
C GLN A 160 14.75 1.92 -0.05
N ILE A 161 13.93 1.57 -1.04
CA ILE A 161 14.41 1.02 -2.31
C ILE A 161 15.12 2.11 -3.13
N LYS A 162 14.54 3.31 -3.21
CA LYS A 162 15.12 4.48 -3.89
C LYS A 162 16.48 4.87 -3.30
N ALA A 163 16.65 4.75 -1.98
CA ALA A 163 17.92 4.96 -1.29
C ALA A 163 18.92 3.81 -1.47
N GLY A 164 18.52 2.68 -2.07
CA GLY A 164 19.37 1.50 -2.25
C GLY A 164 19.62 0.73 -0.95
N ASN A 165 18.75 0.90 0.05
CA ASN A 165 18.77 0.21 1.34
C ASN A 165 17.89 -1.06 1.34
N ARG A 166 17.03 -1.20 0.33
CA ARG A 166 16.11 -2.33 0.17
C ARG A 166 16.03 -2.74 -1.30
N THR A 167 15.79 -4.01 -1.55
CA THR A 167 15.38 -4.56 -2.85
C THR A 167 13.99 -5.17 -2.74
N PHE A 168 13.42 -5.58 -3.87
CA PHE A 168 12.16 -6.29 -3.91
C PHE A 168 12.20 -7.44 -4.90
N ARG A 169 11.28 -8.38 -4.74
CA ARG A 169 11.15 -9.56 -5.58
C ARG A 169 9.69 -9.90 -5.82
N PHE A 170 9.40 -10.39 -7.02
CA PHE A 170 8.08 -10.89 -7.36
C PHE A 170 7.93 -12.37 -7.01
N GLU A 171 6.72 -12.81 -6.64
CA GLU A 171 6.42 -14.22 -6.41
C GLU A 171 6.69 -15.03 -7.67
N GLY A 172 7.31 -16.20 -7.50
CA GLY A 172 7.68 -17.08 -8.61
C GLY A 172 8.96 -16.68 -9.36
N ASP A 173 9.50 -15.47 -9.14
CA ASP A 173 10.78 -15.03 -9.69
C ASP A 173 11.85 -14.99 -8.59
N PRO A 174 12.97 -15.73 -8.70
CA PRO A 174 14.03 -15.68 -7.69
C PRO A 174 14.85 -14.39 -7.70
N THR A 175 14.70 -13.54 -8.73
CA THR A 175 15.51 -12.35 -8.96
C THR A 175 15.16 -11.21 -8.00
N GLU A 176 16.17 -10.64 -7.34
CA GLU A 176 16.04 -9.40 -6.58
C GLU A 176 16.19 -8.20 -7.51
N TYR A 177 15.35 -7.18 -7.31
CA TYR A 177 15.29 -5.98 -8.12
C TYR A 177 15.52 -4.71 -7.29
N ASP A 178 16.15 -3.73 -7.93
CA ASP A 178 16.07 -2.32 -7.54
C ASP A 178 15.22 -1.54 -8.57
N LEU A 179 15.20 -0.20 -8.49
CA LEU A 179 14.39 0.62 -9.43
C LEU A 179 14.98 0.73 -10.85
N ASN A 180 16.18 0.18 -11.08
CA ASN A 180 16.87 0.20 -12.37
C ASN A 180 16.89 -1.18 -13.05
N GLY A 181 16.49 -2.25 -12.36
CA GLY A 181 16.47 -3.61 -12.90
C GLY A 181 16.89 -4.65 -11.87
N PRO A 182 17.44 -5.80 -12.31
CA PRO A 182 18.03 -6.77 -11.41
C PRO A 182 19.12 -6.13 -10.53
N ALA A 183 19.00 -6.32 -9.22
CA ALA A 183 19.94 -5.75 -8.26
C ALA A 183 21.34 -6.34 -8.44
N SER A 184 22.35 -5.47 -8.48
CA SER A 184 23.74 -5.92 -8.54
C SER A 184 24.17 -6.67 -7.28
N ARG A 185 25.11 -7.62 -7.40
CA ARG A 185 25.70 -8.31 -6.24
C ARG A 185 26.25 -7.34 -5.19
N GLN A 186 26.86 -6.25 -5.64
CA GLN A 186 27.40 -5.22 -4.75
C GLN A 186 26.29 -4.55 -3.92
N ALA A 187 25.12 -4.28 -4.51
CA ALA A 187 23.98 -3.73 -3.80
C ALA A 187 23.45 -4.73 -2.75
N LEU A 188 23.28 -5.99 -3.14
CA LEU A 188 22.84 -7.07 -2.24
C LEU A 188 23.80 -7.27 -1.07
N ASP A 189 25.10 -7.33 -1.33
CA ASP A 189 26.13 -7.44 -0.29
C ASP A 189 26.13 -6.25 0.67
N ARG A 190 25.90 -5.04 0.15
CA ARG A 190 25.83 -3.83 0.96
C ARG A 190 24.65 -3.90 1.93
N ILE A 191 23.48 -4.31 1.44
CA ILE A 191 22.26 -4.47 2.24
C ILE A 191 22.47 -5.56 3.30
N ALA A 192 22.95 -6.74 2.92
CA ALA A 192 23.21 -7.83 3.86
C ALA A 192 24.20 -7.46 4.97
N ARG A 193 25.24 -6.67 4.65
CA ARG A 193 26.17 -6.15 5.66
C ARG A 193 25.53 -5.12 6.58
N ALA A 194 24.60 -4.30 6.08
CA ALA A 194 23.86 -3.35 6.90
C ALA A 194 22.95 -4.08 7.88
N ASP A 195 22.16 -5.03 7.40
CA ASP A 195 21.25 -5.84 8.22
C ASP A 195 22.00 -6.60 9.32
N LYS A 196 23.18 -7.15 8.98
CA LYS A 196 24.05 -7.82 9.97
C LYS A 196 24.49 -6.86 11.08
N ARG A 197 24.95 -5.64 10.74
CA ARG A 197 25.37 -4.64 11.74
C ARG A 197 24.22 -4.21 12.64
N ASP A 198 23.03 -4.05 12.08
CA ASP A 198 21.87 -3.62 12.85
C ASP A 198 21.36 -4.73 13.79
N THR A 199 21.44 -5.98 13.35
CA THR A 199 21.19 -7.16 14.20
C THR A 199 22.19 -7.24 15.37
N GLU A 200 23.49 -7.07 15.10
CA GLU A 200 24.53 -7.08 16.13
C GLU A 200 24.37 -5.95 17.17
N ARG A 201 23.93 -4.76 16.74
CA ARG A 201 23.61 -3.64 17.65
C ARG A 201 22.39 -3.94 18.52
N ALA A 202 21.34 -4.53 17.94
CA ALA A 202 20.14 -4.90 18.68
C ALA A 202 20.46 -5.94 19.78
N ASP A 203 21.30 -6.92 19.47
CA ASP A 203 21.72 -7.96 20.42
C ASP A 203 22.69 -7.45 21.49
N GLY A 204 23.62 -6.55 21.12
CA GLY A 204 24.57 -5.94 22.05
C GLY A 204 23.90 -5.07 23.12
N THR A 205 22.74 -4.47 22.81
CA THR A 205 21.98 -3.64 23.75
C THR A 205 21.26 -4.48 24.82
N ARG A 206 21.07 -5.80 24.60
CA ARG A 206 20.46 -6.72 25.58
C ARG A 206 21.44 -7.33 26.59
N LYS A 207 22.76 -7.24 26.36
CA LYS A 207 23.81 -7.70 27.30
C LYS A 207 24.42 -6.53 28.07
N GLY A 208 23.57 -5.74 28.72
CA GLY A 208 24.01 -4.90 29.83
C GLY A 208 24.37 -5.77 31.05
N PRO A 209 25.45 -5.47 31.79
CA PRO A 209 25.91 -6.31 32.88
C PRO A 209 24.89 -6.35 34.03
N HIS A 210 24.79 -7.52 34.66
CA HIS A 210 24.14 -7.74 35.95
C HIS A 210 24.51 -6.60 36.93
N GLN A 211 23.64 -5.61 37.09
CA GLN A 211 23.74 -4.64 38.17
C GLN A 211 23.21 -5.30 39.44
N LYS A 212 24.13 -5.86 40.24
CA LYS A 212 23.89 -6.14 41.65
C LYS A 212 23.69 -4.80 42.38
N GLY A 213 22.46 -4.52 42.76
CA GLY A 213 22.08 -3.73 43.93
C GLY A 213 22.21 -2.21 43.85
N ALA A 214 21.08 -1.52 43.89
CA ALA A 214 20.75 -0.50 44.90
C ALA A 214 19.33 0.03 44.66
N LYS A 215 18.58 0.20 45.76
CA LYS A 215 17.31 0.93 45.81
C LYS A 215 17.54 2.40 45.44
N ASP A 216 16.69 3.01 44.62
CA ASP A 216 15.85 4.16 44.98
C ASP A 216 15.13 4.79 43.76
N GLN A 217 14.15 5.63 44.09
CA GLN A 217 12.95 6.06 43.37
C GLN A 217 13.12 7.00 42.16
N SER A 218 11.97 7.19 41.48
CA SER A 218 11.53 8.28 40.56
C SER A 218 11.55 7.89 39.07
N PHE A 219 10.45 7.60 38.36
CA PHE A 219 9.13 8.24 38.12
C PHE A 219 9.18 9.39 37.08
N PHE A 220 8.66 9.10 35.87
CA PHE A 220 8.48 9.89 34.63
C PHE A 220 9.73 10.22 33.78
N GLY A 221 9.78 9.97 32.46
CA GLY A 221 8.83 9.46 31.47
C GLY A 221 9.39 9.72 30.07
N ASN A 222 9.82 8.69 29.35
CA ASN A 222 10.33 8.78 27.97
C ASN A 222 9.40 7.93 27.07
N TRP A 223 8.38 8.58 26.51
CA TRP A 223 7.60 8.09 25.36
C TRP A 223 8.35 8.52 24.09
N GLY A 224 8.58 7.74 23.06
CA GLY A 224 8.15 6.39 22.74
C GLY A 224 8.58 6.14 21.29
N VAL A 225 9.69 5.43 21.11
CA VAL A 225 10.08 4.85 19.83
C VAL A 225 9.17 3.64 19.61
N ILE A 226 8.25 3.71 18.65
CA ILE A 226 7.45 2.54 18.26
C ILE A 226 8.12 1.87 17.06
N LEU A 227 8.52 0.65 17.33
CA LEU A 227 9.14 -0.36 16.47
C LEU A 227 8.20 -0.87 15.37
N GLY A 228 8.83 -1.28 14.28
CA GLY A 228 8.30 -2.26 13.36
C GLY A 228 8.34 -3.70 13.91
N VAL A 229 7.35 -4.47 13.42
CA VAL A 229 7.32 -5.91 13.13
C VAL A 229 7.29 -6.88 14.33
N ALA A 230 6.15 -7.58 14.49
CA ALA A 230 6.04 -8.99 14.09
C ALA A 230 4.74 -9.65 14.58
N SER A 231 4.05 -10.29 13.63
CA SER A 231 3.11 -11.39 13.84
C SER A 231 3.82 -12.62 14.42
N GLY A 232 3.15 -13.37 15.30
CA GLY A 232 3.69 -14.62 15.85
C GLY A 232 2.86 -15.25 16.97
N VAL A 233 1.64 -15.65 16.63
CA VAL A 233 0.83 -16.78 17.12
C VAL A 233 1.21 -17.48 18.46
N LEU A 234 0.23 -17.62 19.38
CA LEU A 234 -0.43 -18.90 19.79
C LEU A 234 -0.76 -19.02 21.32
N LEU A 235 -2.08 -19.22 21.58
CA LEU A 235 -2.75 -20.06 22.60
C LEU A 235 -2.87 -19.70 24.11
N VAL A 236 -4.16 -19.66 24.50
CA VAL A 236 -4.84 -20.07 25.76
C VAL A 236 -4.55 -19.29 27.05
N PHE A 237 -5.55 -18.52 27.48
CA PHE A 237 -6.28 -18.81 28.73
C PHE A 237 -7.74 -18.37 28.62
N LEU A 238 -8.64 -19.35 28.73
CA LEU A 238 -10.03 -19.16 29.16
C LEU A 238 -10.03 -18.60 30.59
N VAL A 239 -10.97 -17.73 30.91
CA VAL A 239 -11.89 -17.79 32.08
C VAL A 239 -12.58 -16.43 32.25
N GLY A 240 -13.92 -16.47 32.21
CA GLY A 240 -14.80 -15.64 33.03
C GLY A 240 -15.05 -14.20 32.57
N TYR A 241 -16.19 -13.95 31.93
CA TYR A 241 -17.29 -13.21 32.57
C TYR A 241 -18.49 -13.22 31.63
N GLY A 242 -19.48 -14.05 31.98
CA GLY A 242 -20.83 -13.95 31.44
C GLY A 242 -21.66 -12.97 32.25
N TRP A 243 -22.75 -12.52 31.61
CA TRP A 243 -23.96 -11.95 32.20
C TRP A 243 -23.80 -10.52 32.75
N VAL A 244 -24.55 -9.50 32.33
CA VAL A 244 -26.00 -9.28 32.43
C VAL A 244 -26.26 -8.04 31.54
N ARG A 245 -27.24 -7.95 30.64
CA ARG A 245 -28.63 -7.56 30.96
C ARG A 245 -29.48 -7.60 29.68
N ALA A 246 -30.41 -8.54 29.61
CA ALA A 246 -31.60 -8.45 28.78
C ALA A 246 -32.82 -8.62 29.69
N GLY A 247 -33.78 -7.71 29.55
CA GLY A 247 -35.16 -7.83 30.03
C GLY A 247 -35.46 -7.22 31.40
N LYS A 248 -36.37 -6.24 31.45
CA LYS A 248 -37.81 -6.56 31.55
C LYS A 248 -38.72 -5.32 31.35
N PRO A 249 -40.01 -5.57 31.08
CA PRO A 249 -40.98 -4.61 30.55
C PRO A 249 -41.80 -3.92 31.66
N SER A 250 -42.52 -2.89 31.24
CA SER A 250 -43.76 -2.38 31.85
C SER A 250 -44.61 -1.79 30.75
#